data_AF-A0A519SRJ7-F1
#
_entry.id   AF-A0A519SRJ7-F1
#
_cell.length_a   1.000
_cell.length_b   1.000
_cell.length_c   1.000
_cell.angle_alpha   90.00
_cell.angle_beta   90.00
_cell.angle_gamma   90.00
#
_symmetry.space_group_name_H-M   'P 1'
#
loop_
_entity.id
_entity.type
_entity.pdbx_description
1 polymer ?
#
loop_
_entity_poly.entity_id
_entity_poly.type
_entity_poly.pdbx_seq_one_letter_code
_entity_poly.pdbx_strand_id
1 'polypeptide(L)' 'MDNKTKQDGRDDSKVDLNDANEVAYAAKQAGISSREYKELAKASGSSDRKTIASYIQKNKK' A
#
# COMPACT_ATOMS: atom_id res chain seq x y z
N MET A 1 -28.47 -20.99 10.30
CA MET A 1 -27.78 -19.72 10.61
C MET A 1 -26.76 -19.52 9.51
N ASP A 2 -27.09 -18.69 8.54
CA ASP A 2 -26.26 -18.45 7.36
C ASP A 2 -24.89 -17.93 7.78
N ASN A 3 -23.86 -18.64 7.34
CA ASN A 3 -22.47 -18.31 7.55
C ASN A 3 -22.21 -17.01 6.78
N LYS A 4 -22.53 -15.87 7.40
CA LYS A 4 -22.04 -14.55 7.00
C LYS A 4 -20.53 -14.64 7.12
N THR A 5 -19.89 -15.13 6.06
CA THR A 5 -18.47 -14.95 5.78
C THR A 5 -18.22 -13.48 6.06
N LYS A 6 -17.63 -13.22 7.24
CA LYS A 6 -17.21 -11.90 7.67
C LYS A 6 -16.53 -11.32 6.44
N GLN A 7 -17.05 -10.20 5.94
CA GLN A 7 -16.33 -9.39 4.97
C GLN A 7 -14.96 -9.20 5.59
N ASP A 8 -14.02 -10.01 5.13
CA ASP A 8 -12.64 -9.93 5.52
C ASP A 8 -12.29 -8.54 5.03
N GLY A 9 -12.14 -7.57 5.95
CA GLY A 9 -11.92 -6.15 5.68
C GLY A 9 -10.56 -5.91 5.05
N ARG A 10 -10.25 -6.68 4.00
CA ARG A 10 -8.99 -6.88 3.31
C ARG A 10 -8.81 -5.94 2.13
N ASP A 11 -9.83 -5.16 1.76
CA ASP A 11 -9.73 -4.29 0.58
C ASP A 11 -9.49 -2.80 0.87
N ASP A 12 -9.65 -2.30 2.11
CA ASP A 12 -9.26 -0.91 2.44
C ASP A 12 -7.73 -0.72 2.58
N SER A 13 -6.97 -1.81 2.64
CA SER A 13 -5.53 -1.77 2.90
C SER A 13 -4.65 -1.75 1.65
N LYS A 14 -5.21 -1.97 0.46
CA LYS A 14 -4.45 -1.95 -0.79
C LYS A 14 -4.34 -0.51 -1.31
N VAL A 15 -3.34 -0.29 -2.15
CA VAL A 15 -3.14 0.94 -2.91
C VAL A 15 -3.15 0.57 -4.37
N ASP A 16 -4.05 1.16 -5.13
CA ASP A 16 -4.00 1.08 -6.59
C ASP A 16 -2.82 1.90 -7.08
N LEU A 17 -1.80 1.20 -7.61
CA LEU A 17 -0.60 1.83 -8.15
C LEU A 17 -0.87 2.55 -9.48
N ASN A 18 -2.05 2.38 -10.08
CA ASN A 18 -2.51 3.10 -11.25
C ASN A 18 -3.26 4.39 -10.88
N ASP A 19 -3.81 4.48 -9.67
CA ASP A 19 -4.43 5.70 -9.17
C ASP A 19 -3.36 6.64 -8.59
N ALA A 20 -3.12 7.74 -9.29
CA ALA A 20 -2.17 8.75 -8.86
C ALA A 20 -2.54 9.38 -7.50
N ASN A 21 -3.82 9.49 -7.16
CA ASN A 21 -4.28 10.07 -5.89
C ASN A 21 -4.02 9.11 -4.73
N GLU A 22 -4.30 7.81 -4.89
CA GLU A 22 -4.02 6.83 -3.85
C GLU A 22 -2.52 6.68 -3.61
N VAL A 23 -1.72 6.65 -4.69
CA VAL A 23 -0.26 6.62 -4.60
C VAL A 23 0.27 7.88 -3.91
N ALA A 24 -0.23 9.06 -4.28
CA ALA A 24 0.17 10.31 -3.66
C ALA A 24 -0.18 10.36 -2.16
N TYR A 25 -1.38 9.91 -1.81
CA TYR A 25 -1.82 9.83 -0.42
C TYR A 25 -0.95 8.89 0.40
N ALA A 26 -0.71 7.67 -0.11
CA ALA A 26 0.10 6.67 0.58
C ALA A 26 1.59 7.08 0.67
N ALA A 27 2.14 7.69 -0.38
CA ALA A 27 3.49 8.24 -0.39
C ALA A 27 3.66 9.36 0.64
N LYS A 28 2.66 10.24 0.76
CA LYS A 28 2.63 11.30 1.77
C LYS A 28 2.63 10.72 3.19
N GLN A 29 1.85 9.66 3.45
CA GLN A 29 1.86 8.96 4.74
C GLN A 29 3.22 8.32 5.05
N ALA A 30 3.93 7.83 4.03
CA ALA A 30 5.27 7.27 4.17
C ALA A 30 6.40 8.32 4.18
N GLY A 31 6.07 9.59 3.91
CA GLY A 31 7.04 10.69 3.83
C GLY A 31 8.07 10.48 2.71
N ILE A 32 7.62 10.02 1.54
CA ILE A 32 8.42 9.86 0.32
C ILE A 32 7.67 10.42 -0.89
N SER A 33 8.33 10.50 -2.05
CA SER A 33 7.67 10.92 -3.29
C SER A 33 6.76 9.82 -3.85
N SER A 34 5.72 10.19 -4.59
CA SER A 34 4.79 9.25 -5.24
C SER A 34 5.48 8.32 -6.23
N ARG A 35 6.49 8.80 -6.94
CA ARG A 35 7.33 8.01 -7.85
C ARG A 35 8.09 6.92 -7.08
N GLU A 36 8.76 7.31 -6.01
CA GLU A 36 9.55 6.43 -5.15
C GLU A 36 8.67 5.39 -4.45
N TYR A 37 7.47 5.81 -4.01
CA TYR A 37 6.47 4.89 -3.48
C TYR A 37 6.06 3.84 -4.51
N LYS A 38 5.79 4.24 -5.76
CA LYS A 38 5.39 3.31 -6.82
C LYS A 38 6.51 2.33 -7.17
N GLU A 39 7.75 2.77 -7.18
CA GLU A 39 8.92 1.90 -7.38
C GLU A 39 9.10 0.91 -6.23
N LEU A 40 9.03 1.38 -4.98
CA LEU A 40 9.13 0.52 -3.80
C LEU A 40 7.96 -0.45 -3.67
N ALA A 41 6.76 -0.02 -4.06
CA ALA A 41 5.59 -0.90 -4.12
C ALA A 41 5.79 -2.02 -5.14
N LYS A 42 6.25 -1.70 -6.35
CA LYS A 42 6.61 -2.71 -7.36
C LYS A 42 7.73 -3.63 -6.88
N ALA A 43 8.76 -3.09 -6.25
CA ALA A 43 9.88 -3.86 -5.69
C ALA A 43 9.44 -4.78 -4.55
N SER A 44 8.46 -4.37 -3.75
CA SER A 44 7.87 -5.19 -2.70
C SER A 44 7.01 -6.35 -3.23
N GLY A 45 6.61 -6.30 -4.52
CA GLY A 45 5.72 -7.28 -5.14
C GLY A 45 4.30 -7.30 -4.58
N SER A 46 3.92 -6.27 -3.81
CA SER A 46 2.63 -6.18 -3.13
C SER A 46 2.01 -4.80 -3.33
N SER A 47 0.69 -4.77 -3.44
CA SER A 47 -0.13 -3.56 -3.43
C SER A 47 -0.61 -3.19 -2.02
N ASP A 48 -0.28 -3.96 -0.99
CA ASP A 48 -0.73 -3.69 0.38
C ASP A 48 0.04 -2.52 0.99
N ARG A 49 -0.68 -1.47 1.40
CA ARG A 49 -0.12 -0.25 2.01
C ARG A 49 0.80 -0.55 3.20
N LYS A 50 0.44 -1.54 4.03
CA LYS A 50 1.25 -1.97 5.18
C LYS A 50 2.56 -2.63 4.77
N THR A 51 2.50 -3.50 3.76
CA THR A 51 3.69 -4.19 3.22
C THR A 51 4.63 -3.17 2.60
N ILE A 52 4.09 -2.24 1.80
CA ILE A 52 4.85 -1.18 1.15
C ILE A 52 5.47 -0.25 2.22
N ALA A 53 4.70 0.19 3.22
CA ALA A 53 5.23 1.03 4.31
C ALA A 53 6.36 0.33 5.09
N SER A 54 6.19 -0.96 5.40
CA SER A 54 7.22 -1.76 6.05
C SER A 54 8.48 -1.91 5.19
N TYR A 55 8.30 -2.05 3.87
CA TYR A 55 9.39 -2.12 2.91
C TYR A 55 10.15 -0.79 2.81
N ILE A 56 9.42 0.34 2.76
CA ILE A 56 9.99 1.69 2.78
C ILE A 56 10.81 1.91 4.05
N GLN A 57 10.27 1.57 5.23
CA GLN A 57 11.00 1.70 6.49
C GLN A 57 12.29 0.86 6.54
N LYS A 58 12.29 -0.34 5.95
CA LYS A 58 13.48 -1.18 5.85
C LYS A 58 14.54 -0.61 4.90
N ASN A 59 14.12 0.05 3.82
CA ASN A 59 15.01 0.64 2.81
C ASN A 59 15.49 2.06 3.16
N LYS A 60 14.85 2.75 4.11
CA LYS A 60 15.27 4.08 4.62
C LYS A 60 16.49 4.05 5.57
N LYS A 61 17.17 2.90 5.69
CA LYS A 61 18.37 2.75 6.53
C LYS A 61 19.60 3.40 5.92
#